data_AF-A0A2G7FR80-F1
#
_entry.id   AF-A0A2G7FR80-F1
#
_cell.length_a   1.000
_cell.length_b   1.000
_cell.length_c   1.000
_cell.angle_alpha   90.00
_cell.angle_beta   90.00
_cell.angle_gamma   90.00
#
_symmetry.space_group_name_H-M   'P 1'
#
loop_
_entity.id
_entity.type
_entity.pdbx_description
1 polymer ?
#
loop_
_entity_poly.entity_id
_entity_poly.type
_entity_poly.pdbx_seq_one_letter_code
_entity_poly.pdbx_strand_id
1 'polypeptide(L)'
;MQHMHLAANGFKNFFPTAVETLGFSTTITLVLTCPPYLIAGLISVVWSWSSGRLNERTWHITVAKAIAIFGFILGCATLNTGARYFAMVVFAIGTYAVNSIVLGWVSSTCGQTKEKKASSLAIVNTIANASFVWTPYLWPSSDEPRYTMAMSSSAAFSLACAASAWVMKIWLIRANRKIRQSNDESALYYAY
;
A
#
# COMPACT_ATOMS: atom_id res chain seq x y z
N MET A 1 -3.62 0.11 -9.85
CA MET A 1 -3.15 0.68 -8.56
C MET A 1 -3.51 -0.19 -7.36
N GLN A 2 -4.78 -0.33 -6.95
CA GLN A 2 -5.14 -1.05 -5.71
C GLN A 2 -4.71 -2.52 -5.69
N HIS A 3 -4.77 -3.22 -6.83
CA HIS A 3 -4.26 -4.60 -6.92
C HIS A 3 -2.77 -4.70 -6.60
N MET A 4 -1.95 -3.80 -7.15
CA MET A 4 -0.51 -3.76 -6.88
C MET A 4 -0.22 -3.36 -5.42
N HIS A 5 -1.06 -2.50 -4.84
CA HIS A 5 -0.98 -2.17 -3.43
C HIS A 5 -1.25 -3.39 -2.52
N LEU A 6 -2.33 -4.15 -2.77
CA LEU A 6 -2.63 -5.35 -1.98
C LEU A 6 -1.66 -6.50 -2.25
N ALA A 7 -1.12 -6.61 -3.47
CA ALA A 7 -0.06 -7.55 -3.77
C ALA A 7 1.18 -7.31 -2.89
N ALA A 8 1.57 -6.05 -2.72
CA ALA A 8 2.63 -5.68 -1.79
C ALA A 8 2.28 -5.96 -0.32
N ASN A 9 1.00 -6.07 0.05
CA ASN A 9 0.55 -6.45 1.40
C ASN A 9 0.52 -7.96 1.64
N GLY A 10 0.85 -8.77 0.63
CA GLY A 10 0.90 -10.24 0.75
C GLY A 10 1.81 -10.72 1.88
N PHE A 11 2.82 -9.92 2.26
CA PHE A 11 3.69 -10.22 3.41
C PHE A 11 2.92 -10.42 4.71
N LYS A 12 1.73 -9.82 4.87
CA LYS A 12 0.93 -9.93 6.09
C LYS A 12 0.66 -11.38 6.46
N ASN A 13 0.40 -12.22 5.46
CA ASN A 13 0.10 -13.64 5.67
C ASN A 13 1.32 -14.43 6.14
N PHE A 14 2.53 -13.97 5.81
CA PHE A 14 3.80 -14.62 6.11
C PHE A 14 4.62 -13.85 7.16
N PHE A 15 4.02 -12.82 7.76
CA PHE A 15 4.72 -11.95 8.71
C PHE A 15 5.17 -12.71 9.97
N PRO A 16 4.35 -13.59 10.58
CA PRO A 16 4.81 -14.41 11.69
C PRO A 16 6.00 -15.29 11.31
N THR A 17 5.96 -15.91 10.13
CA THR A 17 7.06 -16.73 9.58
C THR A 17 8.32 -15.90 9.35
N ALA A 18 8.17 -14.67 8.84
CA ALA A 18 9.31 -13.76 8.68
C ALA A 18 9.93 -13.35 10.04
N VAL A 19 9.11 -13.11 11.07
CA VAL A 19 9.58 -12.80 12.42
C VAL A 19 10.19 -14.04 13.09
N GLU A 20 9.72 -15.24 12.79
CA GLU A 20 10.26 -16.50 13.32
C GLU A 20 11.74 -16.68 12.94
N THR A 21 12.13 -16.25 11.74
CA THR A 21 13.54 -16.26 11.29
C THR A 21 14.48 -15.36 12.12
N LEU A 22 13.96 -14.59 13.09
CA LEU A 22 14.77 -13.85 14.06
C LEU A 22 15.30 -14.75 15.19
N GLY A 23 14.81 -15.99 15.31
CA GLY A 23 15.30 -17.00 16.25
C GLY A 23 14.70 -16.92 17.65
N PHE A 24 13.56 -16.23 17.82
CA PHE A 24 12.84 -16.16 19.10
C PHE A 24 11.87 -17.33 19.29
N SER A 25 11.44 -17.58 20.53
CA SER A 25 10.40 -18.57 20.81
C SER A 25 9.08 -18.20 20.15
N THR A 26 8.23 -19.18 19.81
CA THR A 26 6.96 -18.97 19.11
C THR A 26 6.08 -17.92 19.79
N THR A 27 6.01 -17.91 21.13
CA THR A 27 5.26 -16.91 21.89
C THR A 27 5.83 -15.50 21.72
N ILE A 28 7.15 -15.34 21.80
CA ILE A 28 7.80 -14.03 21.65
C ILE A 28 7.68 -13.54 20.20
N THR A 29 7.86 -14.43 19.22
CA THR A 29 7.67 -14.14 17.79
C THR A 29 6.28 -13.58 17.51
N LEU A 30 5.22 -14.22 18.03
CA LEU A 30 3.86 -13.73 17.87
C LEU A 30 3.65 -12.36 18.52
N VAL A 31 4.16 -12.15 19.74
CA VAL A 31 4.08 -10.86 20.43
C VAL A 31 4.81 -9.77 19.65
N LEU A 32 5.97 -10.07 19.05
CA LEU A 32 6.73 -9.14 18.23
C LEU A 32 6.02 -8.73 16.93
N THR A 33 5.02 -9.49 16.47
CA THR A 33 4.20 -9.09 15.32
C THR A 33 3.23 -7.96 15.63
N CYS A 34 2.82 -7.78 16.90
CA CYS A 34 1.81 -6.80 17.28
C CYS A 34 2.27 -5.34 17.14
N PRO A 35 3.46 -4.93 17.62
CA PRO A 35 3.90 -3.53 17.56
C PRO A 35 3.93 -2.93 16.15
N PRO A 36 4.44 -3.63 15.11
CA PRO A 36 4.39 -3.14 13.72
C PRO A 36 2.98 -2.76 13.27
N TYR A 37 1.97 -3.59 13.57
CA TYR A 37 0.58 -3.31 13.19
C TYR A 37 -0.03 -2.15 13.99
N LEU A 38 0.26 -2.05 15.28
CA LEU A 38 -0.22 -0.94 16.12
C LEU A 38 0.34 0.40 15.66
N ILE A 39 1.66 0.46 15.43
CA ILE A 39 2.34 1.66 14.94
C ILE A 39 1.82 2.03 13.55
N ALA A 40 1.72 1.05 12.65
CA ALA A 40 1.17 1.27 11.32
C ALA A 40 -0.28 1.76 11.35
N GLY A 41 -1.10 1.24 12.27
CA GLY A 41 -2.46 1.69 12.51
C GLY A 41 -2.53 3.16 12.92
N LEU A 42 -1.79 3.54 13.96
CA LEU A 42 -1.75 4.94 14.44
C LEU A 42 -1.27 5.90 13.34
N ILE A 43 -0.17 5.55 12.66
CA ILE A 43 0.39 6.38 11.59
C ILE A 43 -0.58 6.45 10.40
N SER A 44 -1.27 5.37 10.05
CA SER A 44 -2.22 5.37 8.93
C SER A 44 -3.37 6.38 9.13
N VAL A 45 -3.83 6.57 10.37
CA VAL A 45 -4.86 7.56 10.70
C VAL A 45 -4.33 8.98 10.50
N VAL A 46 -3.16 9.29 11.06
CA VAL A 46 -2.52 10.61 10.91
C VAL A 46 -2.21 10.91 9.44
N TRP A 47 -1.71 9.92 8.70
CA TRP A 47 -1.34 10.04 7.30
C TRP A 47 -2.57 10.27 6.40
N SER A 48 -3.64 9.51 6.64
CA SER A 48 -4.92 9.68 5.95
C SER A 48 -5.53 11.05 6.21
N TRP A 49 -5.48 11.52 7.47
CA TRP A 49 -5.96 12.85 7.85
C TRP A 49 -5.15 13.98 7.18
N SER A 50 -3.82 13.86 7.16
CA SER A 50 -2.93 14.79 6.44
C SER A 50 -3.25 14.83 4.95
N SER A 51 -3.39 13.66 4.32
CA SER A 51 -3.73 13.55 2.89
C SER A 51 -5.09 14.16 2.58
N GLY A 52 -6.06 14.03 3.49
CA GLY A 52 -7.39 14.64 3.35
C GLY A 52 -7.37 16.16 3.44
N ARG A 53 -6.53 16.73 4.33
CA ARG A 53 -6.40 18.20 4.49
C ARG A 53 -5.66 18.85 3.33
N LEU A 54 -4.56 18.25 2.88
CA LEU A 54 -3.73 18.81 1.82
C LEU A 54 -4.31 18.57 0.42
N ASN A 55 -5.23 17.61 0.29
CA ASN A 55 -5.84 17.21 -0.98
C ASN A 55 -4.79 16.88 -2.07
N GLU A 56 -3.62 16.39 -1.64
CA GLU A 56 -2.49 15.97 -2.47
C GLU A 56 -2.25 14.46 -2.31
N ARG A 57 -3.21 13.65 -2.76
CA ARG A 57 -3.24 12.19 -2.53
C ARG A 57 -2.06 11.50 -3.20
N THR A 58 -1.70 11.96 -4.39
CA THR A 58 -0.59 11.37 -5.17
C THR A 58 0.77 11.47 -4.46
N TRP A 59 1.07 12.61 -3.82
CA TRP A 59 2.33 12.79 -3.09
C TRP A 59 2.38 11.92 -1.84
N HIS A 60 1.29 11.87 -1.07
CA HIS A 60 1.19 11.03 0.13
C HIS A 60 1.32 9.54 -0.20
N ILE A 61 0.76 9.07 -1.32
CA ILE A 61 0.94 7.70 -1.81
C ILE A 61 2.40 7.45 -2.19
N THR A 62 3.03 8.39 -2.89
CA THR A 62 4.42 8.24 -3.37
C THR A 62 5.40 8.18 -2.21
N VAL A 63 5.29 9.08 -1.24
CA VAL A 63 6.17 9.12 -0.06
C VAL A 63 6.00 7.84 0.78
N ALA A 64 4.75 7.43 1.06
CA ALA A 64 4.50 6.22 1.82
C ALA A 64 5.00 4.95 1.10
N LYS A 65 4.86 4.89 -0.24
CA LYS A 65 5.43 3.79 -1.04
C LYS A 65 6.95 3.83 -1.09
N ALA A 66 7.59 5.00 -1.09
CA ALA A 66 9.04 5.10 -0.99
C ALA A 66 9.56 4.57 0.36
N ILE A 67 8.87 4.90 1.47
CA ILE A 67 9.16 4.34 2.80
C ILE A 67 8.99 2.82 2.79
N ALA A 68 7.93 2.30 2.17
CA ALA A 68 7.71 0.86 2.04
C ALA A 68 8.84 0.17 1.25
N ILE A 69 9.24 0.73 0.11
CA ILE A 69 10.35 0.21 -0.71
C ILE A 69 11.65 0.19 0.09
N PHE A 70 11.95 1.26 0.83
CA PHE A 70 13.12 1.31 1.70
C PHE A 70 13.10 0.19 2.76
N GLY A 71 11.95 -0.03 3.42
CA GLY A 71 11.78 -1.12 4.38
C GLY A 71 11.97 -2.51 3.76
N PHE A 72 11.42 -2.76 2.57
CA PHE A 72 11.60 -4.04 1.86
C PHE A 72 13.06 -4.27 1.44
N ILE A 73 13.75 -3.23 0.94
CA ILE A 73 15.17 -3.32 0.57
C ILE A 73 16.03 -3.56 1.82
N LEU A 74 15.77 -2.85 2.91
CA LEU A 74 16.52 -3.00 4.16
C LEU A 74 16.36 -4.41 4.74
N GLY A 75 15.15 -4.96 4.72
CA GLY A 75 14.88 -6.32 5.19
C GLY A 75 15.60 -7.41 4.38
N CYS A 76 15.85 -7.16 3.09
CA CYS A 76 16.61 -8.04 2.20
C CYS A 76 18.13 -7.88 2.37
N ALA A 77 18.60 -6.66 2.62
CA ALA A 77 20.02 -6.31 2.65
C ALA A 77 20.76 -6.73 3.94
N THR A 78 20.04 -6.88 5.06
CA THR A 78 20.65 -7.14 6.38
C THR A 78 20.20 -8.47 6.98
N LEU A 79 21.13 -9.14 7.66
CA LEU A 79 20.85 -10.31 8.51
C LEU A 79 20.84 -9.97 10.00
N ASN A 80 21.10 -8.71 10.38
CA ASN A 80 21.07 -8.30 11.77
C ASN A 80 19.62 -8.28 12.29
N THR A 81 19.37 -8.98 13.40
CA THR A 81 18.04 -9.15 14.01
C THR A 81 17.33 -7.82 14.27
N GLY A 82 18.04 -6.82 14.82
CA GLY A 82 17.48 -5.50 15.12
C GLY A 82 17.13 -4.72 13.85
N ALA A 83 18.02 -4.75 12.86
CA ALA A 83 17.79 -4.06 11.58
C ALA A 83 16.65 -4.69 10.77
N ARG A 84 16.47 -6.02 10.82
CA ARG A 84 15.34 -6.72 10.19
C ARG A 84 14.02 -6.38 10.87
N TYR A 85 13.98 -6.35 12.20
CA TYR A 85 12.78 -5.94 12.92
C TYR A 85 12.41 -4.48 12.64
N PHE A 86 13.40 -3.58 12.58
CA PHE A 86 13.17 -2.20 12.18
C PHE A 86 12.62 -2.12 10.74
N ALA A 87 13.19 -2.87 9.80
CA ALA A 87 12.71 -2.95 8.43
C ALA A 87 11.23 -3.39 8.37
N MET A 88 10.85 -4.38 9.19
CA MET A 88 9.47 -4.88 9.33
C MET A 88 8.48 -3.81 9.79
N VAL A 89 8.87 -3.01 10.76
CA VAL A 89 8.07 -1.86 11.21
C VAL A 89 7.93 -0.83 10.09
N VAL A 90 9.04 -0.48 9.42
CA VAL A 90 9.06 0.56 8.38
C VAL A 90 8.22 0.18 7.16
N PHE A 91 8.35 -1.04 6.62
CA PHE A 91 7.52 -1.42 5.47
C PHE A 91 6.05 -1.58 5.84
N ALA A 92 5.73 -2.01 7.07
CA ALA A 92 4.35 -2.08 7.55
C ALA A 92 3.72 -0.68 7.57
N ILE A 93 4.41 0.31 8.12
CA ILE A 93 3.93 1.70 8.16
C ILE A 93 3.65 2.21 6.74
N GLY A 94 4.63 2.11 5.83
CA GLY A 94 4.51 2.63 4.47
C GLY A 94 3.42 1.93 3.65
N THR A 95 3.19 0.65 3.90
CA THR A 95 2.14 -0.11 3.20
C THR A 95 0.75 0.18 3.75
N TYR A 96 0.53 0.16 5.07
CA TYR A 96 -0.81 0.39 5.63
C TYR A 96 -1.29 1.84 5.47
N ALA A 97 -0.40 2.83 5.49
CA ALA A 97 -0.75 4.24 5.31
C ALA A 97 -1.41 4.54 3.95
N VAL A 98 -1.12 3.75 2.91
CA VAL A 98 -1.61 3.99 1.54
C VAL A 98 -3.03 3.48 1.33
N ASN A 99 -3.47 2.45 2.07
CA ASN A 99 -4.74 1.77 1.79
C ASN A 99 -5.95 2.72 1.89
N SER A 100 -6.02 3.50 2.96
CA SER A 100 -7.10 4.48 3.19
C SER A 100 -7.13 5.57 2.11
N ILE A 101 -5.97 6.01 1.65
CA ILE A 101 -5.87 7.07 0.63
C ILE A 101 -6.35 6.56 -0.73
N VAL A 102 -5.94 5.34 -1.12
CA VAL A 102 -6.36 4.76 -2.41
C VAL A 102 -7.87 4.54 -2.46
N LEU A 103 -8.46 3.98 -1.39
CA LEU A 103 -9.91 3.78 -1.31
C LEU A 103 -10.66 5.13 -1.33
N GLY A 104 -10.16 6.12 -0.59
CA GLY A 104 -10.68 7.49 -0.64
C GLY A 104 -10.64 8.07 -2.05
N TRP A 105 -9.56 7.85 -2.80
CA TRP A 105 -9.40 8.33 -4.18
C TRP A 105 -10.36 7.67 -5.16
N VAL A 106 -10.50 6.34 -5.09
CA VAL A 106 -11.48 5.61 -5.91
C VAL A 106 -12.89 6.14 -5.66
N SER A 107 -13.28 6.34 -4.40
CA SER A 107 -14.61 6.84 -4.04
C SER A 107 -14.89 8.26 -4.56
N SER A 108 -13.86 9.11 -4.66
CA SER A 108 -14.00 10.47 -5.19
C SER A 108 -13.98 10.53 -6.71
N THR A 109 -13.33 9.56 -7.37
CA THR A 109 -13.19 9.55 -8.83
C THR A 109 -14.33 8.81 -9.52
N CYS A 110 -14.84 7.71 -8.96
CA CYS A 110 -15.74 6.80 -9.66
C CYS A 110 -17.25 7.12 -9.51
N GLY A 111 -17.62 8.40 -9.56
CA GLY A 111 -19.02 8.85 -9.71
C GLY A 111 -19.55 9.69 -8.55
N GLN A 112 -20.53 10.54 -8.83
CA GLN A 112 -21.10 11.48 -7.86
C GLN A 112 -22.15 10.83 -6.94
N THR A 113 -22.91 9.84 -7.42
CA THR A 113 -23.98 9.18 -6.65
C THR A 113 -23.45 8.07 -5.74
N LYS A 114 -24.18 7.75 -4.67
CA LYS A 114 -23.76 6.76 -3.66
C LYS A 114 -23.63 5.34 -4.24
N GLU A 115 -24.52 4.99 -5.16
CA GLU A 115 -24.62 3.68 -5.79
C GLU A 115 -23.41 3.41 -6.69
N LYS A 116 -23.01 4.40 -7.49
CA LYS A 116 -21.83 4.32 -8.37
C LYS A 116 -20.53 4.22 -7.58
N LYS A 117 -20.42 4.95 -6.46
CA LYS A 117 -19.28 4.84 -5.54
C LYS A 117 -19.20 3.45 -4.92
N ALA A 118 -20.32 2.92 -4.43
CA ALA A 118 -20.38 1.60 -3.80
C ALA A 118 -19.99 0.48 -4.79
N SER A 119 -20.55 0.49 -6.00
CA SER A 119 -20.23 -0.52 -7.02
C SER A 119 -18.76 -0.45 -7.45
N SER A 120 -18.21 0.75 -7.61
CA SER A 120 -16.81 0.94 -7.99
C SER A 120 -15.85 0.46 -6.89
N LEU A 121 -16.14 0.76 -5.63
CA LEU A 121 -15.37 0.25 -4.49
C LEU A 121 -15.45 -1.26 -4.39
N ALA A 122 -16.62 -1.87 -4.63
CA ALA A 122 -16.78 -3.32 -4.65
C ALA A 122 -15.91 -3.96 -5.74
N ILE A 123 -16.00 -3.49 -6.98
CA ILE A 123 -15.20 -4.01 -8.11
C ILE A 123 -13.70 -3.89 -7.82
N VAL A 124 -13.26 -2.72 -7.36
CA VAL A 124 -11.84 -2.48 -7.04
C VAL A 124 -11.35 -3.39 -5.92
N ASN A 125 -12.14 -3.59 -4.87
CA ASN A 125 -11.77 -4.50 -3.78
C ASN A 125 -11.75 -5.96 -4.23
N THR A 126 -12.71 -6.41 -5.05
CA THR A 126 -12.74 -7.78 -5.57
C THR A 126 -11.48 -8.07 -6.39
N ILE A 127 -11.14 -7.19 -7.34
CA ILE A 127 -9.93 -7.34 -8.15
C ILE A 127 -8.67 -7.28 -7.27
N ALA A 128 -8.66 -6.41 -6.26
CA ALA A 128 -7.51 -6.29 -5.40
C ALA A 128 -7.28 -7.53 -4.52
N ASN A 129 -8.34 -8.14 -3.98
CA ASN A 129 -8.23 -9.35 -3.15
C ASN A 129 -7.72 -10.57 -3.93
N ALA A 130 -7.90 -10.60 -5.26
CA ALA A 130 -7.30 -11.64 -6.10
C ALA A 130 -5.77 -11.71 -5.99
N SER A 131 -5.11 -10.62 -5.55
CA SER A 131 -3.67 -10.62 -5.28
C SER A 131 -3.25 -11.57 -4.17
N PHE A 132 -4.12 -11.83 -3.18
CA PHE A 132 -3.81 -12.75 -2.09
C PHE A 132 -3.79 -14.22 -2.50
N VAL A 133 -4.33 -14.56 -3.68
CA VAL A 133 -4.32 -15.93 -4.19
C VAL A 133 -2.93 -16.31 -4.69
N TRP A 134 -2.24 -15.41 -5.40
CA TRP A 134 -0.96 -15.72 -6.04
C TRP A 134 0.27 -15.21 -5.28
N THR A 135 0.12 -14.21 -4.41
CA THR A 135 1.24 -13.70 -3.59
C THR A 135 1.91 -14.74 -2.67
N PRO A 136 1.22 -15.78 -2.16
CA PRO A 136 1.85 -16.89 -1.46
C PRO A 136 2.97 -17.59 -2.24
N TYR A 137 2.84 -17.70 -3.57
CA TYR A 137 3.86 -18.36 -4.39
C TYR A 137 5.19 -17.58 -4.43
N LEU A 138 5.20 -16.32 -4.00
CA LEU A 138 6.41 -15.51 -3.87
C LEU A 138 7.17 -15.76 -2.56
N TRP A 139 6.63 -16.56 -1.64
CA TRP A 139 7.21 -16.90 -0.34
C TRP A 139 7.64 -18.38 -0.25
N PRO A 140 8.56 -18.85 -1.11
CA PRO A 140 9.07 -20.22 -0.97
C PRO A 140 9.92 -20.35 0.29
N SER A 141 9.77 -21.46 1.02
CA SER A 141 10.58 -21.76 2.20
C SER A 141 12.08 -21.88 1.89
N SER A 142 12.45 -22.14 0.64
CA SER A 142 13.84 -22.24 0.19
C SER A 142 14.60 -20.90 0.18
N ASP A 143 13.90 -19.77 0.29
CA ASP A 143 14.48 -18.42 0.29
C ASP A 143 14.61 -17.84 1.72
N GLU A 144 14.34 -18.66 2.73
CA GLU A 144 14.65 -18.35 4.13
C GLU A 144 16.16 -18.14 4.32
N PRO A 145 16.62 -17.18 5.15
CA PRO A 145 15.85 -16.25 6.00
C PRO A 145 15.53 -14.91 5.34
N ARG A 146 16.08 -14.61 4.16
CA ARG A 146 15.98 -13.26 3.57
C ARG A 146 14.68 -13.02 2.82
N TYR A 147 14.01 -14.09 2.35
CA TYR A 147 12.83 -14.03 1.48
C TYR A 147 13.02 -12.99 0.36
N THR A 148 14.18 -13.04 -0.29
CA THR A 148 14.62 -12.05 -1.27
C THR A 148 13.62 -11.88 -2.41
N MET A 149 13.01 -12.98 -2.87
CA MET A 149 11.98 -13.01 -3.91
C MET A 149 10.72 -12.27 -3.46
N ALA A 150 10.24 -12.53 -2.25
CA ALA A 150 9.07 -11.86 -1.70
C ALA A 150 9.31 -10.36 -1.47
N MET A 151 10.46 -10.00 -0.90
CA MET A 151 10.80 -8.62 -0.56
C MET A 151 11.03 -7.77 -1.82
N SER A 152 11.78 -8.29 -2.79
CA SER A 152 12.02 -7.59 -4.06
C SER A 152 10.73 -7.45 -4.89
N SER A 153 9.90 -8.49 -4.95
CA SER A 153 8.60 -8.43 -5.63
C SER A 153 7.66 -7.42 -4.96
N SER A 154 7.62 -7.38 -3.61
CA SER A 154 6.81 -6.41 -2.86
C SER A 154 7.27 -4.97 -3.06
N ALA A 155 8.58 -4.75 -3.20
CA ALA A 155 9.16 -3.45 -3.59
C ALA A 155 8.75 -3.09 -5.03
N ALA A 156 8.82 -4.03 -5.98
CA ALA A 156 8.40 -3.80 -7.36
C ALA A 156 6.90 -3.48 -7.48
N PHE A 157 6.03 -4.18 -6.75
CA PHE A 157 4.60 -3.87 -6.71
C PHE A 157 4.33 -2.51 -6.04
N SER A 158 5.13 -2.13 -5.04
CA SER A 158 5.05 -0.82 -4.41
C SER A 158 5.44 0.30 -5.37
N LEU A 159 6.48 0.09 -6.19
CA LEU A 159 6.88 1.01 -7.26
C LEU A 159 5.81 1.09 -8.36
N ALA A 160 5.27 -0.05 -8.80
CA ALA A 160 4.18 -0.11 -9.78
C ALA A 160 2.91 0.61 -9.28
N CYS A 161 2.61 0.51 -7.97
CA CYS A 161 1.54 1.26 -7.34
C CYS A 161 1.79 2.77 -7.38
N ALA A 162 3.00 3.23 -7.04
CA ALA A 162 3.36 4.64 -7.10
C ALA A 162 3.30 5.17 -8.54
N ALA A 163 3.85 4.44 -9.51
CA ALA A 163 3.77 4.78 -10.94
C ALA A 163 2.31 4.86 -11.42
N SER A 164 1.47 3.90 -11.02
CA SER A 164 0.02 3.94 -11.32
C SER A 164 -0.67 5.17 -10.75
N ALA A 165 -0.27 5.63 -9.56
CA ALA A 165 -0.81 6.85 -8.95
C ALA A 165 -0.46 8.09 -9.79
N TRP A 166 0.79 8.20 -10.27
CA TRP A 166 1.20 9.28 -11.15
C TRP A 166 0.47 9.27 -12.50
N VAL A 167 0.29 8.08 -13.10
CA VAL A 167 -0.50 7.93 -14.33
C VAL A 167 -1.94 8.40 -14.11
N MET A 168 -2.56 8.01 -12.99
CA MET A 168 -3.91 8.44 -12.62
C MET A 168 -4.00 9.95 -12.41
N LYS A 169 -3.01 10.58 -11.75
CA LYS A 169 -2.93 12.04 -11.61
C LYS A 169 -2.89 12.74 -12.97
N ILE A 170 -2.00 12.30 -13.87
CA ILE A 170 -1.88 12.90 -15.22
C ILE A 170 -3.19 12.73 -16.00
N TRP A 171 -3.83 11.57 -15.89
CA TRP A 171 -5.11 11.31 -16.54
C TRP A 171 -6.22 12.22 -16.01
N LEU A 172 -6.32 12.39 -14.68
CA LEU A 172 -7.28 13.30 -14.05
C LEU A 172 -7.00 14.77 -14.39
N ILE A 173 -5.74 15.20 -14.52
CA ILE A 173 -5.40 16.55 -14.98
C ILE A 173 -5.91 16.76 -16.41
N ARG A 174 -5.70 15.78 -17.30
CA ARG A 174 -6.19 15.84 -18.68
C ARG A 174 -7.72 15.83 -18.75
N ALA A 175 -8.37 15.01 -17.92
CA ALA A 175 -9.83 14.96 -17.82
C ALA A 175 -10.41 16.29 -17.30
N ASN A 176 -9.84 16.86 -16.24
CA ASN A 176 -10.22 18.17 -15.72
C ASN A 176 -10.00 19.28 -16.75
N ARG A 177 -8.93 19.23 -17.57
CA ARG A 177 -8.72 20.19 -18.66
C ARG A 177 -9.81 20.11 -19.74
N LYS A 178 -10.27 18.91 -20.09
CA LYS A 178 -11.39 18.72 -21.04
C LYS A 178 -12.72 19.23 -20.48
N ILE A 179 -13.00 18.98 -19.19
CA ILE A 179 -14.21 19.47 -18.51
C ILE A 179 -14.21 21.01 -18.43
N ARG A 180 -13.04 21.63 -18.18
CA ARG A 180 -12.89 23.10 -18.23
C ARG A 180 -13.15 23.69 -19.62
N GLN A 181 -13.01 22.92 -20.69
CA GLN A 181 -13.28 23.36 -22.06
C GLN A 181 -14.74 23.20 -22.46
N SER A 182 -15.53 22.38 -21.74
CA SER A 182 -16.93 22.10 -22.10
C SER A 182 -17.97 23.05 -21.49
N ASN A 183 -17.56 24.08 -20.74
CA ASN A 183 -18.46 25.11 -20.15
C ASN A 183 -19.67 24.56 -19.36
N ASP A 184 -19.60 23.33 -18.89
CA ASP A 184 -20.66 22.71 -18.10
C ASP A 184 -20.39 23.01 -16.62
N GLU A 185 -20.99 24.09 -16.10
CA GLU A 185 -20.83 24.59 -14.72
C GLU A 185 -21.29 23.57 -13.64
N SER A 186 -21.95 22.48 -14.05
CA SER A 186 -22.44 21.42 -13.17
C SER A 186 -21.38 20.36 -12.79
N ALA A 187 -20.20 20.37 -13.42
CA ALA A 187 -19.19 19.32 -13.24
C ALA A 187 -18.16 19.63 -12.13
N LEU A 188 -18.29 18.95 -10.98
CA LEU A 188 -17.31 19.00 -9.88
C LEU A 188 -15.91 18.55 -10.33
N TYR A 189 -14.89 19.37 -10.06
CA TYR A 189 -13.49 19.04 -10.37
C TYR A 189 -12.98 17.86 -9.54
N TYR A 190 -12.28 16.92 -10.19
CA TYR A 190 -11.65 15.81 -9.47
C TYR A 190 -10.43 16.28 -8.65
N ALA A 191 -10.33 15.81 -7.41
CA ALA A 191 -9.18 16.02 -6.53
C ALA A 191 -7.97 15.14 -6.91
N TYR A 192 -6.76 15.66 -6.67
CA TYR A 192 -5.46 15.08 -7.10
C TYR A 192 -4.71 14.33 -5.97
#